data_AF-A0A7K2Q9B9-F1
#
_entry.id   AF-A0A7K2Q9B9-F1
#
_cell.length_a   1.000
_cell.length_b   1.000
_cell.length_c   1.000
_cell.angle_alpha   90.00
_cell.angle_beta   90.00
_cell.angle_gamma   90.00
#
_symmetry.space_group_name_H-M   'P 1'
#
loop_
_entity.id
_entity.type
_entity.pdbx_description
1 polymer ?
#
loop_
_entity_poly.entity_id
_entity_poly.type
_entity_poly.pdbx_seq_one_letter_code
_entity_poly.pdbx_strand_id
1 'polypeptide(L)'
;MSPGTRAAVLSGRMLPELVRVADVDTDLLLTGFDHEEPELGRRLADAEVLLTGWGCPPLDAGALERMPRLRAVVHAAGSVKHHVTEACWERGLLVSSAAAANAVPVAEYTLAAIL
;
A
#
# COMPACT_ATOMS: atom_id res chain seq x y z
N MET A 1 0.24 -3.36 -6.68
CA MET A 1 0.79 -4.74 -6.76
C MET A 1 -0.13 -5.61 -7.62
N SER A 2 0.42 -6.60 -8.33
CA SER A 2 -0.42 -7.50 -9.16
C SER A 2 -1.29 -8.41 -8.27
N PRO A 3 -2.37 -9.00 -8.80
CA PRO A 3 -3.17 -9.98 -8.06
C PRO A 3 -2.34 -11.16 -7.53
N GLY A 4 -1.39 -11.66 -8.33
CA GLY A 4 -0.49 -12.74 -7.92
C GLY A 4 0.43 -12.34 -6.76
N THR A 5 1.01 -11.14 -6.80
CA THR A 5 1.81 -10.60 -5.69
C THR A 5 0.96 -10.41 -4.44
N ARG A 6 -0.27 -9.89 -4.58
CA ARG A 6 -1.21 -9.74 -3.46
C ARG A 6 -1.49 -11.09 -2.82
N ALA A 7 -1.79 -12.12 -3.62
CA ALA A 7 -2.10 -13.46 -3.12
C ALA A 7 -0.90 -14.11 -2.41
N ALA A 8 0.34 -13.85 -2.87
CA ALA A 8 1.54 -14.35 -2.21
C ALA A 8 1.81 -13.65 -0.87
N VAL A 9 1.72 -12.32 -0.84
CA VAL A 9 2.06 -11.48 0.33
C VAL A 9 0.96 -11.53 1.38
N LEU A 10 -0.32 -11.36 1.00
CA LEU A 10 -1.47 -11.37 1.90
C LEU A 10 -2.12 -12.76 1.94
N SER A 11 -1.30 -13.79 2.13
CA SER A 11 -1.73 -15.20 2.11
C SER A 11 -2.19 -15.70 3.49
N GLY A 12 -2.85 -16.86 3.49
CA GLY A 12 -3.18 -17.60 4.71
C GLY A 12 -4.03 -16.79 5.69
N ARG A 13 -3.52 -16.60 6.91
CA ARG A 13 -4.22 -15.89 7.98
C ARG A 13 -4.17 -14.36 7.89
N MET A 14 -3.42 -13.80 6.94
CA MET A 14 -3.16 -12.35 6.92
C MET A 14 -4.44 -11.52 6.73
N LEU A 15 -5.30 -11.90 5.77
CA LEU A 15 -6.55 -11.17 5.50
C LEU A 15 -7.54 -11.24 6.68
N PRO A 16 -7.81 -12.41 7.29
CA PRO A 16 -8.60 -12.47 8.52
C PRO A 16 -8.06 -11.61 9.67
N GLU A 17 -6.73 -11.56 9.86
CA GLU A 17 -6.14 -10.72 10.92
C GLU A 17 -6.22 -9.23 10.59
N LEU A 18 -6.10 -8.86 9.32
CA LEU A 18 -6.23 -7.47 8.88
C LEU A 18 -7.64 -6.92 9.16
N VAL A 19 -8.68 -7.71 8.89
CA VAL A 19 -10.08 -7.34 9.15
C VAL A 19 -10.37 -7.21 10.65
N ARG A 20 -9.56 -7.83 11.53
CA ARG A 20 -9.71 -7.68 12.98
C ARG A 20 -9.23 -6.32 13.51
N VAL A 21 -8.39 -5.61 12.76
CA VAL A 21 -7.76 -4.36 13.22
C VAL A 21 -8.19 -3.13 12.43
N ALA A 22 -8.80 -3.31 11.26
CA ALA A 22 -9.30 -2.24 10.42
C ALA A 22 -10.52 -2.69 9.61
N ASP A 23 -11.38 -1.74 9.26
CA ASP A 23 -12.41 -1.94 8.24
C ASP A 23 -11.72 -1.94 6.87
N VAL A 24 -11.60 -3.13 6.27
CA VAL A 24 -10.89 -3.35 5.02
C VAL A 24 -11.76 -4.19 4.11
N ASP A 25 -12.07 -3.64 2.94
CA ASP A 25 -12.58 -4.45 1.84
C ASP A 25 -11.41 -5.24 1.25
N THR A 26 -11.40 -6.53 1.54
CA THR A 26 -10.36 -7.43 1.06
C THR A 26 -10.49 -7.74 -0.42
N ASP A 27 -11.63 -7.51 -1.07
CA ASP A 27 -11.81 -7.84 -2.49
C ASP A 27 -11.40 -6.69 -3.41
N LEU A 28 -11.35 -5.45 -2.89
CA LEU A 28 -10.86 -4.30 -3.63
C LEU A 28 -9.33 -4.33 -3.81
N LEU A 29 -8.89 -4.43 -5.07
CA LEU A 29 -7.49 -4.20 -5.46
C LEU A 29 -7.43 -3.05 -6.46
N LEU A 30 -6.75 -1.97 -6.07
CA LEU A 30 -6.52 -0.82 -6.92
C LEU A 30 -5.13 -0.85 -7.56
N THR A 31 -5.07 -0.52 -8.85
CA THR A 31 -3.83 -0.33 -9.62
C THR A 31 -3.63 1.11 -10.10
N GLY A 32 -4.59 1.98 -9.81
CA GLY A 32 -4.63 3.41 -10.16
C GLY A 32 -5.44 4.18 -9.12
N PHE A 33 -5.39 5.51 -9.19
CA PHE A 33 -6.24 6.39 -8.37
C PHE A 33 -7.23 7.19 -9.22
N ASP A 34 -7.03 7.21 -10.54
CA ASP A 34 -7.94 7.83 -11.50
C ASP A 34 -8.95 6.77 -11.97
N HIS A 35 -10.21 6.96 -11.60
CA HIS A 35 -11.30 6.05 -11.96
C HIS A 35 -12.52 6.83 -12.42
N GLU A 36 -13.16 6.35 -13.50
CA GLU A 36 -14.41 6.90 -14.02
C GLU A 36 -15.63 6.38 -13.25
N GLU A 37 -15.47 5.27 -12.52
CA GLU A 37 -16.53 4.63 -11.74
C GLU A 37 -16.87 5.46 -10.47
N PRO A 38 -18.10 5.98 -10.33
CA PRO A 38 -18.45 6.86 -9.22
C PRO A 38 -18.39 6.20 -7.84
N GLU A 39 -18.71 4.91 -7.75
CA GLU A 39 -18.59 4.13 -6.51
C GLU A 39 -17.14 4.11 -6.02
N LEU A 40 -16.20 3.82 -6.91
CA LEU A 40 -14.79 3.74 -6.56
C LEU A 40 -14.21 5.09 -6.15
N GLY A 41 -14.65 6.17 -6.80
CA GLY A 41 -14.33 7.54 -6.40
C GLY A 41 -14.79 7.85 -4.97
N ARG A 42 -16.01 7.45 -4.59
CA ARG A 42 -16.50 7.62 -3.20
C ARG A 42 -15.68 6.81 -2.21
N ARG A 43 -15.35 5.56 -2.55
CA ARG A 43 -14.54 4.70 -1.69
C ARG A 43 -13.14 5.25 -1.46
N LEU A 44 -12.51 5.82 -2.48
CA LEU A 44 -11.25 6.55 -2.36
C LEU A 44 -11.40 7.80 -1.48
N ALA A 45 -12.50 8.54 -1.64
CA ALA A 45 -12.74 9.74 -0.86
C ALA A 45 -12.94 9.45 0.64
N ASP A 46 -13.53 8.31 0.96
CA ASP A 46 -13.75 7.83 2.33
C ASP A 46 -12.55 7.11 2.95
N ALA A 47 -11.54 6.76 2.15
CA ALA A 47 -10.37 6.02 2.64
C ALA A 47 -9.53 6.85 3.62
N GLU A 48 -9.35 6.33 4.83
CA GLU A 48 -8.47 6.92 5.84
C GLU A 48 -7.06 6.33 5.84
N VAL A 49 -6.93 5.09 5.38
CA VAL A 49 -5.67 4.34 5.33
C VAL A 49 -5.57 3.63 3.99
N LEU A 50 -4.42 3.72 3.33
CA LEU A 50 -4.09 2.89 2.17
C LEU A 50 -3.13 1.76 2.55
N LEU A 51 -3.51 0.52 2.22
CA LEU A 51 -2.58 -0.61 2.19
C LEU A 51 -1.97 -0.72 0.79
N THR A 52 -0.69 -0.38 0.65
CA THR A 52 0.01 -0.36 -0.64
C THR A 52 1.05 -1.48 -0.73
N GLY A 53 1.59 -1.71 -1.93
CA GLY A 53 2.70 -2.65 -2.15
C GLY A 53 3.42 -2.34 -3.46
N TRP A 54 4.21 -3.29 -3.99
CA TRP A 54 4.98 -3.08 -5.22
C TRP A 54 4.12 -2.54 -6.37
N GLY A 55 4.69 -1.61 -7.15
CA GLY A 55 4.00 -0.98 -8.28
C GLY A 55 2.80 -0.10 -7.88
N CYS A 56 2.78 0.42 -6.65
CA CYS A 56 1.84 1.49 -6.29
C CYS A 56 2.14 2.72 -7.16
N PRO A 57 1.13 3.32 -7.81
CA PRO A 57 1.31 4.60 -8.49
C PRO A 57 1.65 5.71 -7.48
N PRO A 58 2.28 6.81 -7.92
CA PRO A 58 2.59 7.93 -7.05
C PRO A 58 1.35 8.51 -6.35
N LEU A 59 1.50 8.77 -5.05
CA LEU A 59 0.59 9.57 -4.25
C LEU A 59 1.01 11.03 -4.36
N ASP A 60 0.78 11.61 -5.54
CA ASP A 60 1.00 13.03 -5.80
C ASP A 60 -0.20 13.88 -5.34
N ALA A 61 -0.10 15.20 -5.53
CA ALA A 61 -1.16 16.13 -5.11
C ALA A 61 -2.54 15.77 -5.73
N GLY A 62 -2.58 15.41 -7.01
CA GLY A 62 -3.83 15.06 -7.70
C GLY A 62 -4.44 13.76 -7.16
N ALA A 63 -3.62 12.75 -6.87
CA ALA A 63 -4.10 11.54 -6.21
C ALA A 63 -4.64 11.85 -4.80
N LEU A 64 -3.93 12.69 -4.04
CA LEU A 64 -4.31 13.05 -2.68
C LEU A 64 -5.60 13.88 -2.62
N GLU A 65 -5.87 14.75 -3.60
CA GLU A 65 -7.13 15.50 -3.70
C GLU A 65 -8.36 14.58 -3.76
N ARG A 66 -8.22 13.39 -4.38
CA ARG A 66 -9.29 12.38 -4.45
C ARG A 66 -9.52 11.65 -3.13
N MET A 67 -8.62 11.79 -2.16
CA MET A 67 -8.65 11.07 -0.88
C MET A 67 -8.59 12.04 0.30
N PRO A 68 -9.56 12.96 0.47
CA PRO A 68 -9.56 14.02 1.49
C PRO A 68 -9.42 13.51 2.93
N ARG A 69 -9.79 12.26 3.21
CA ARG A 69 -9.72 11.67 4.55
C ARG A 69 -8.45 10.87 4.82
N LEU A 70 -7.59 10.68 3.82
CA LEU A 70 -6.38 9.89 3.95
C LEU A 70 -5.46 10.49 5.02
N ARG A 71 -5.04 9.66 5.97
CA ARG A 71 -4.15 10.02 7.07
C ARG A 71 -2.96 9.08 7.22
N ALA A 72 -3.00 7.88 6.63
CA ALA A 72 -1.89 6.94 6.72
C ALA A 72 -1.71 6.06 5.46
N VAL A 73 -0.47 5.66 5.23
CA VAL A 73 -0.07 4.69 4.20
C VAL A 73 0.70 3.55 4.89
N VAL A 74 0.20 2.34 4.77
CA VAL A 74 0.85 1.12 5.24
C VAL A 74 1.37 0.36 4.02
N HIS A 75 2.68 0.31 3.84
CA HIS A 75 3.29 -0.31 2.68
C HIS A 75 3.76 -1.73 2.98
N ALA A 76 3.13 -2.72 2.35
CA ALA A 76 3.47 -4.15 2.48
C ALA A 76 4.75 -4.56 1.71
N ALA A 77 5.64 -3.60 1.43
CA ALA A 77 6.93 -3.81 0.77
C ALA A 77 8.00 -2.88 1.38
N GLY A 78 9.22 -2.94 0.83
CA GLY A 78 10.38 -2.29 1.44
C GLY A 78 10.41 -0.76 1.25
N SER A 79 10.72 -0.32 0.04
CA SER A 79 10.96 1.09 -0.27
C SER A 79 9.66 1.83 -0.61
N VAL A 80 9.42 2.96 0.05
CA VAL A 80 8.31 3.87 -0.27
C VAL A 80 8.68 4.97 -1.28
N LYS A 81 9.97 5.11 -1.60
CA LYS A 81 10.53 6.24 -2.37
C LYS A 81 9.90 6.45 -3.75
N HIS A 82 9.33 5.41 -4.35
CA HIS A 82 8.77 5.47 -5.69
C HIS A 82 7.33 5.99 -5.75
N HIS A 83 6.62 6.01 -4.62
CA HIS A 83 5.19 6.34 -4.62
C HIS A 83 4.77 7.30 -3.52
N VAL A 84 5.49 7.36 -2.38
CA VAL A 84 5.25 8.41 -1.38
C VAL A 84 6.03 9.65 -1.80
N THR A 85 5.29 10.72 -2.12
CA THR A 85 5.85 11.99 -2.62
C THR A 85 5.92 13.05 -1.53
N GLU A 86 6.49 14.21 -1.83
CA GLU A 86 6.53 15.34 -0.88
C GLU A 86 5.14 15.78 -0.42
N ALA A 87 4.15 15.74 -1.31
CA ALA A 87 2.77 16.08 -0.98
C ALA A 87 2.18 15.22 0.15
N CYS A 88 2.65 13.97 0.31
CA CYS A 88 2.27 13.12 1.45
C CYS A 88 2.80 13.67 2.78
N TRP A 89 4.04 14.17 2.78
CA TRP A 89 4.69 14.71 3.97
C TRP A 89 4.12 16.09 4.33
N GLU A 90 3.92 16.95 3.34
CA GLU A 90 3.27 18.26 3.52
C GLU A 90 1.85 18.12 4.11
N ARG A 91 1.14 17.06 3.72
CA ARG A 91 -0.18 16.72 4.26
C ARG A 91 -0.14 16.05 5.64
N GLY A 92 1.05 15.71 6.15
CA GLY A 92 1.22 15.08 7.45
C GLY A 92 0.78 13.61 7.50
N LEU A 93 0.85 12.89 6.37
CA LEU A 93 0.48 11.47 6.34
C LEU A 93 1.48 10.63 7.17
N LEU A 94 0.94 9.70 7.96
CA LEU A 94 1.73 8.67 8.61
C LEU A 94 2.11 7.60 7.61
N VAL A 95 3.39 7.22 7.55
CA VAL A 95 3.86 6.21 6.59
C VAL A 95 4.61 5.10 7.33
N SER A 96 4.22 3.85 7.06
CA SER A 96 4.89 2.64 7.53
C SER A 96 5.29 1.76 6.36
N SER A 97 6.39 0.99 6.50
CA SER A 97 6.82 0.03 5.49
C SER A 97 7.34 -1.28 6.08
N ALA A 98 7.34 -2.33 5.25
CA ALA A 98 7.86 -3.65 5.59
C ALA A 98 9.38 -3.77 5.35
N ALA A 99 10.14 -2.67 5.32
CA ALA A 99 11.58 -2.69 5.06
C ALA A 99 12.35 -3.58 6.04
N ALA A 100 12.04 -3.50 7.33
CA ALA A 100 12.68 -4.33 8.36
C ALA A 100 12.35 -5.82 8.16
N ALA A 101 11.09 -6.15 7.86
CA ALA A 101 10.66 -7.52 7.60
C ALA A 101 11.35 -8.11 6.35
N ASN A 102 11.56 -7.29 5.31
CA ASN A 102 12.26 -7.70 4.10
C ASN A 102 13.78 -7.84 4.27
N ALA A 103 14.38 -7.27 5.31
CA ALA A 103 15.84 -7.28 5.47
C ALA A 103 16.43 -8.69 5.62
N VAL A 104 15.75 -9.55 6.38
CA VAL A 104 16.19 -10.94 6.61
C VAL A 104 16.19 -11.77 5.31
N PRO A 105 15.07 -11.93 4.58
CA PRO A 105 15.06 -12.73 3.35
C PRO A 105 15.97 -12.13 2.26
N VAL A 106 16.16 -10.81 2.23
CA VAL A 106 17.14 -10.18 1.32
C VAL A 106 18.57 -10.59 1.67
N ALA A 107 18.94 -10.60 2.94
CA ALA A 107 20.26 -11.03 3.39
C ALA A 107 20.50 -12.52 3.08
N GLU A 108 19.51 -13.38 3.37
CA GLU A 108 19.56 -14.81 3.08
C GLU A 108 19.71 -15.09 1.57
N TYR A 109 18.89 -14.41 0.74
CA TYR A 109 18.99 -14.53 -0.71
C TYR A 109 20.35 -14.04 -1.24
N THR A 110 20.85 -12.93 -0.71
CA THR A 110 22.13 -12.36 -1.12
C THR A 110 23.27 -13.33 -0.80
N LEU A 111 23.27 -13.93 0.40
CA LEU A 111 24.25 -14.94 0.79
C LEU A 111 24.20 -16.14 -0.16
N ALA A 112 23.00 -16.66 -0.45
CA ALA A 112 22.82 -17.79 -1.36
C ALA A 112 23.22 -17.48 -2.81
N ALA A 113 23.20 -16.21 -3.23
CA ALA A 113 23.59 -15.80 -4.58
C ALA A 113 25.10 -15.63 -4.75
N ILE A 114 25.85 -15.46 -3.66
CA ILE A 114 27.31 -15.21 -3.69
C ILE A 114 28.16 -16.38 -3.19
N LEU A 115 27.53 -17.40 -2.59
CA LEU A 115 28.16 -18.68 -2.22
C LEU A 115 27.87 -19.74 -3.29
#